data_AF-A0A8J6MCW1-F1
#
_entry.id   AF-A0A8J6MCW1-F1
#
_cell.length_a   1.000
_cell.length_b   1.000
_cell.length_c   1.000
_cell.angle_alpha   90.00
_cell.angle_beta   90.00
_cell.angle_gamma   90.00
#
_symmetry.space_group_name_H-M   'P 1'
#
loop_
_entity.id
_entity.type
_entity.pdbx_description
1 polymer ?
#
loop_
_entity_poly.entity_id
_entity_poly.type
_entity_poly.pdbx_seq_one_letter_code
_entity_poly.pdbx_strand_id
1 'polypeptide(L)'
;MPVTLKDRLQSGPVNPLFYALYVRDKGFTVSEECVSCEKCTRRCPLNNIEYADGRPVWKGNCTHCMAYIAGCPTEAIEYKSNSRGRHRHYIGTDE
;
A
#
# COMPACT_ATOMS: atom_id res chain seq x y z
N MET A 1 -6.95 3.14 34.42
CA MET A 1 -5.91 2.09 34.56
C MET A 1 -4.57 2.75 34.31
N PRO A 2 -3.58 2.69 35.23
CA PRO A 2 -2.29 3.33 34.99
C PRO A 2 -1.53 2.48 33.97
N VAL A 3 -1.09 3.11 32.89
CA VAL A 3 -0.23 2.49 31.88
C VAL A 3 1.08 2.06 32.55
N THR A 4 1.43 0.77 32.45
CA THR A 4 2.59 0.20 33.14
C THR A 4 3.86 0.49 32.35
N LEU A 5 5.02 0.60 33.01
CA LEU A 5 6.32 0.82 32.35
C LEU A 5 6.62 -0.21 31.24
N LYS A 6 6.06 -1.42 31.40
CA LYS A 6 6.11 -2.53 30.44
C LYS A 6 5.33 -2.23 29.15
N ASP A 7 4.19 -1.53 29.24
CA ASP A 7 3.42 -1.04 28.10
C ASP A 7 4.17 0.06 27.32
N ARG A 8 4.93 0.91 28.04
CA ARG A 8 5.81 1.94 27.45
C ARG A 8 7.03 1.35 26.73
N LEU A 9 7.56 0.23 27.22
CA LEU A 9 8.70 -0.45 26.59
C LEU A 9 8.26 -1.26 25.35
N GLN A 10 7.07 -1.88 25.40
CA GLN A 10 6.49 -2.61 24.27
C GLN A 10 6.09 -1.68 23.11
N SER A 11 5.70 -0.43 23.41
CA SER A 11 5.49 0.63 22.42
C SER A 11 6.77 1.39 22.04
N GLY A 12 7.92 1.00 22.60
CA GLY A 12 9.25 1.55 22.32
C GLY A 12 9.85 1.04 20.99
N PRO A 13 11.16 0.74 20.90
CA PRO A 13 11.89 0.54 19.63
C PRO A 13 11.38 -0.62 18.76
N VAL A 14 10.56 -1.52 19.30
CA VAL A 14 9.93 -2.62 18.58
C VAL A 14 8.92 -2.12 17.54
N ASN A 15 8.21 -1.05 17.84
CA ASN A 15 7.20 -0.46 16.97
C ASN A 15 7.82 0.09 15.65
N PRO A 16 8.79 1.03 15.67
CA PRO A 16 9.41 1.53 14.44
C PRO A 16 10.19 0.45 13.67
N LEU A 17 10.79 -0.53 14.36
CA LEU A 17 11.49 -1.63 13.71
C LEU A 17 10.51 -2.57 12.96
N PHE A 18 9.34 -2.84 13.55
CA PHE A 18 8.28 -3.62 12.90
C PHE A 18 7.74 -2.91 11.64
N TYR A 19 7.49 -1.60 11.72
CA TYR A 19 7.07 -0.80 10.56
C TYR A 19 8.14 -0.79 9.44
N ALA A 20 9.42 -0.58 9.77
CA ALA A 20 10.50 -0.53 8.78
C ALA A 20 10.80 -1.90 8.11
N LEU A 21 10.54 -3.01 8.80
CA LEU A 21 10.83 -4.36 8.30
C LEU A 21 9.64 -4.98 7.56
N TYR A 22 8.43 -4.79 8.05
CA TYR A 22 7.24 -5.50 7.54
C TYR A 22 6.45 -4.70 6.52
N VAL A 23 6.42 -3.38 6.68
CA VAL A 23 5.61 -2.48 5.85
C VAL A 23 6.45 -1.98 4.67
N ARG A 24 6.71 -2.88 3.72
CA ARG A 24 7.49 -2.60 2.50
C ARG A 24 6.62 -2.70 1.26
N ASP A 25 6.76 -1.75 0.36
CA ASP A 25 6.12 -1.72 -0.96
C ASP A 25 6.81 -2.55 -2.03
N LYS A 26 7.95 -3.18 -1.70
CA LYS A 26 8.68 -4.05 -2.63
C LYS A 26 7.91 -5.29 -3.11
N GLY A 27 6.71 -5.56 -2.58
CA GLY A 27 5.86 -6.66 -3.01
C GLY A 27 4.83 -6.29 -4.08
N PHE A 28 4.71 -5.02 -4.46
CA PHE A 28 3.75 -4.58 -5.45
C PHE A 28 4.31 -4.74 -6.87
N THR A 29 3.50 -5.34 -7.74
CA THR A 29 3.81 -5.57 -9.15
C THR A 29 2.67 -5.05 -10.02
N VAL A 30 3.02 -4.57 -11.22
CA VAL A 30 2.06 -4.01 -12.18
C VAL A 30 1.99 -4.94 -13.39
N SER A 31 0.80 -5.46 -13.65
CA SER A 31 0.43 -6.24 -14.84
C SER A 31 0.36 -5.36 -16.08
N GLU A 32 0.37 -5.98 -17.26
CA GLU A 32 0.23 -5.29 -18.56
C GLU A 32 -1.18 -4.71 -18.79
N GLU A 33 -2.16 -5.12 -17.98
CA GLU A 33 -3.51 -4.55 -17.95
C GLU A 33 -3.54 -3.10 -17.41
N CYS A 34 -2.39 -2.56 -17.03
CA CYS A 34 -2.27 -1.18 -16.56
C CYS A 34 -2.45 -0.21 -17.72
N VAL A 35 -3.62 0.42 -17.77
CA VAL A 35 -3.95 1.46 -18.76
C VAL A 35 -3.39 2.84 -18.41
N SER A 36 -2.36 2.92 -17.56
CA SER A 36 -1.66 4.18 -17.33
C SER A 36 -2.55 5.33 -16.79
N CYS A 37 -3.62 4.99 -16.05
CA CYS A 37 -4.65 5.96 -15.66
C CYS A 37 -4.28 6.92 -14.50
N GLU A 38 -3.12 6.74 -13.88
CA GLU A 38 -2.61 7.55 -12.74
C GLU A 38 -3.51 7.63 -11.49
N LYS A 39 -4.68 6.97 -11.48
CA LYS A 39 -5.60 6.99 -10.33
C LYS A 39 -4.98 6.40 -9.06
N CYS A 40 -4.05 5.45 -9.20
CA CYS A 40 -3.32 4.86 -8.07
C CYS A 40 -2.49 5.90 -7.30
N THR A 41 -1.88 6.87 -7.99
CA THR A 41 -1.13 7.97 -7.39
C THR A 41 -2.06 8.88 -6.57
N ARG A 42 -3.21 9.27 -7.14
CA ARG A 42 -4.21 10.11 -6.45
C ARG A 42 -4.81 9.46 -5.21
N ARG A 43 -4.98 8.13 -5.24
CA ARG A 43 -5.55 7.37 -4.11
C ARG A 43 -4.55 7.06 -3.00
N CYS A 44 -3.25 7.33 -3.20
CA CYS A 44 -2.25 7.12 -2.16
C CYS A 44 -2.29 8.31 -1.18
N PRO A 45 -2.77 8.15 0.08
CA PRO A 45 -2.82 9.26 1.03
C PRO A 45 -1.43 9.76 1.43
N LEU A 46 -0.39 8.97 1.19
CA LEU A 46 1.00 9.29 1.49
C LEU A 46 1.77 9.81 0.28
N ASN A 47 1.11 9.93 -0.88
CA ASN A 47 1.76 10.31 -2.13
C ASN A 47 3.07 9.52 -2.39
N ASN A 48 3.07 8.23 -2.04
CA ASN A 48 4.25 7.36 -2.09
C ASN A 48 4.42 6.67 -3.46
N ILE A 49 3.56 7.00 -4.42
CA ILE A 49 3.55 6.41 -5.77
C ILE A 49 3.97 7.51 -6.73
N GLU A 50 5.11 7.32 -7.39
CA GLU A 50 5.54 8.11 -8.54
C GLU A 50 5.11 7.45 -9.83
N TYR A 51 5.10 8.21 -10.91
CA TYR A 51 4.74 7.71 -12.22
C TYR A 51 5.95 7.83 -13.14
N ALA A 52 6.47 6.70 -13.61
CA ALA A 52 7.64 6.63 -14.50
C ALA A 52 7.35 5.63 -15.63
N ASP A 53 7.62 6.03 -16.87
CA ASP A 53 7.48 5.18 -18.06
C ASP A 53 6.10 4.49 -18.19
N GLY A 54 5.03 5.20 -17.84
CA GLY A 54 3.67 4.66 -17.92
C GLY A 54 3.27 3.76 -16.74
N ARG A 55 4.14 3.57 -15.74
CA ARG A 55 3.89 2.64 -14.61
C ARG A 55 4.07 3.33 -13.26
N PRO A 56 3.25 2.96 -12.26
CA PRO A 56 3.45 3.44 -10.89
C PRO A 56 4.70 2.80 -10.25
N VAL A 57 5.51 3.62 -9.60
CA VAL A 57 6.73 3.25 -8.87
C VAL A 57 6.58 3.67 -7.41
N TRP A 58 6.81 2.74 -6.47
CA TRP A 58 6.65 3.00 -5.04
C TRP A 58 7.97 3.41 -4.37
N LYS A 59 7.95 4.44 -3.50
CA LYS A 59 9.17 5.06 -2.92
C LYS A 59 9.67 4.50 -1.58
N GLY A 60 9.05 3.48 -1.02
CA GLY A 60 9.42 2.86 0.27
C GLY A 60 8.50 3.19 1.45
N ASN A 61 7.63 4.20 1.36
CA ASN A 61 6.81 4.69 2.49
C ASN A 61 5.34 4.22 2.41
N CYS A 62 5.09 2.99 1.97
CA CYS A 62 3.73 2.45 1.95
C CYS A 62 3.29 2.08 3.36
N THR A 63 2.00 2.23 3.70
CA THR A 63 1.39 1.75 4.96
C THR A 63 0.57 0.49 4.81
N HIS A 64 0.57 -0.13 3.62
CA HIS A 64 -0.25 -1.32 3.30
C HIS A 64 -1.76 -1.09 3.44
N CYS A 65 -2.22 0.14 3.17
CA CYS A 65 -3.66 0.45 3.15
C CYS A 65 -4.44 -0.24 2.01
N MET A 66 -3.74 -0.80 1.01
CA MET A 66 -4.31 -1.50 -0.17
C MET A 66 -5.29 -0.67 -1.02
N ALA A 67 -5.41 0.64 -0.79
CA ALA A 67 -6.38 1.51 -1.46
C ALA A 67 -6.21 1.54 -2.98
N TYR A 68 -4.97 1.56 -3.48
CA TYR A 68 -4.70 1.57 -4.92
C TYR A 68 -4.90 0.20 -5.59
N ILE A 69 -4.72 -0.91 -4.87
CA ILE A 69 -5.04 -2.26 -5.39
C ILE A 69 -6.55 -2.39 -5.57
N ALA A 70 -7.30 -2.00 -4.54
CA ALA A 70 -8.75 -2.11 -4.55
C ALA A 70 -9.39 -1.16 -5.56
N GLY A 71 -8.88 0.07 -5.70
CA GLY A 71 -9.43 1.06 -6.62
C GLY A 71 -8.95 0.93 -8.08
N CYS A 72 -8.07 -0.02 -8.40
CA CYS A 72 -7.59 -0.17 -9.78
C CYS A 72 -8.73 -0.73 -10.66
N PRO A 73 -9.22 0.01 -11.67
CA PRO A 73 -10.36 -0.43 -12.49
C PRO A 73 -10.05 -1.66 -13.34
N THR A 74 -8.77 -1.87 -13.67
CA THR A 74 -8.30 -3.03 -14.45
C THR A 74 -7.63 -4.08 -13.58
N GLU A 75 -7.69 -3.93 -12.25
CA GLU A 75 -7.04 -4.81 -11.28
C GLU A 75 -5.53 -5.05 -11.52
N ALA A 76 -4.88 -4.20 -12.32
CA ALA A 76 -3.52 -4.41 -12.81
C ALA A 76 -2.43 -4.38 -11.73
N ILE A 77 -2.74 -3.94 -10.50
CA ILE A 77 -1.78 -3.89 -9.39
C ILE A 77 -1.97 -5.12 -8.51
N GLU A 78 -0.92 -5.89 -8.32
CA GLU A 78 -0.92 -7.06 -7.44
C GLU A 78 0.10 -6.90 -6.31
N TYR A 79 -0.24 -7.37 -5.12
CA TYR A 79 0.70 -7.57 -4.02
C TYR A 79 1.04 -9.06 -3.88
N LYS A 80 2.27 -9.42 -4.31
CA LYS A 80 2.78 -10.79 -4.32
C LYS A 80 1.74 -11.76 -4.91
N SER A 81 1.73 -13.01 -4.45
CA SER A 81 0.70 -14.01 -4.79
C SER A 81 -0.59 -13.87 -3.98
N ASN A 82 -0.63 -13.01 -2.95
CA ASN A 82 -1.76 -12.95 -2.01
C ASN A 82 -2.98 -12.23 -2.58
N SER A 83 -2.79 -11.35 -3.55
CA SER A 83 -3.88 -10.56 -4.15
C SER A 83 -4.47 -11.15 -5.44
N ARG A 84 -3.90 -12.26 -5.94
CA ARG A 84 -4.38 -12.96 -7.14
C ARG A 84 -5.70 -13.69 -6.84
N GLY A 85 -6.73 -13.42 -7.63
CA GLY A 85 -8.03 -14.10 -7.56
C GLY A 85 -8.86 -13.79 -6.32
N ARG A 86 -8.57 -12.70 -5.60
CA ARG A 86 -9.40 -12.23 -4.47
C ARG A 86 -10.31 -11.10 -4.94
N HIS A 87 -11.57 -11.12 -4.49
CA HIS A 87 -12.50 -10.02 -4.72
C HIS A 87 -11.97 -8.74 -4.07
N ARG A 88 -11.83 -7.68 -4.87
CA ARG A 88 -11.34 -6.37 -4.45
C ARG A 88 -12.54 -5.45 -4.32
N HIS A 89 -12.87 -5.10 -3.07
CA HIS A 89 -13.93 -4.13 -2.79
C HIS A 89 -13.31 -2.78 -2.50
N TYR A 90 -13.65 -1.77 -3.30
CA TYR A 90 -13.29 -0.38 -3.07
C TYR A 90 -14.55 0.41 -2.73
N ILE A 91 -14.55 1.06 -1.57
CA ILE A 91 -15.70 1.83 -1.05
C ILE A 91 -15.59 3.33 -1.42
N GLY A 92 -14.53 3.75 -2.14
CA GLY A 92 -14.34 5.14 -2.53
C GLY A 92 -15.00 5.51 -3.86
N THR A 93 -15.54 6.73 -3.94
CA THR A 93 -16.03 7.32 -5.20
C THR A 93 -14.86 7.92 -5.99
N ASP A 94 -14.93 7.80 -7.32
CA ASP A 94 -13.96 8.35 -8.28
C ASP A 94 -14.26 9.84 -8.58
N GLU A 95 -14.37 10.68 -7.55
CA GLU A 95 -14.57 12.15 -7.71
C GLU A 95 -13.24 12.93 -7.73
#